data_AF-A0AAV0MDQ3-F1
#
_entry.id   AF-A0AAV0MDQ3-F1
#
_cell.length_a   1.000
_cell.length_b   1.000
_cell.length_c   1.000
_cell.angle_alpha   90.00
_cell.angle_beta   90.00
_cell.angle_gamma   90.00
#
_symmetry.space_group_name_H-M   'P 1'
#
loop_
_entity.id
_entity.type
_entity.pdbx_description
1 polymer ?
#
loop_
_entity_poly.entity_id
_entity_poly.type
_entity_poly.pdbx_seq_one_letter_code
_entity_poly.pdbx_strand_id
1 'polypeptide(L)'
;MHAVCNYGKGKWVRDDNVPLYSGFDCKQWLAPGWACRTMPRTDFSYEMLRWQPKDCQLQRFNGDEFLKRMQGKTIAFVGDSLGGEQFQSLMCMITRGLERNDVLDVGSEHGRVVRNENGRPDGWAYRFTTTNTTVLHHWSACLCDLEPIVTEDPNQRHHYYMNTAYHWTRQKLIRNRWVMHVGGVRKTNETLRTLGEAKNFTIHSVVGWVNSQLQENPQLQAFYRSISPRHFSATPRYVGKEVVEAVSSDHVSRSAVRGTGVKLLDITSLSSVRDEGHISRYTLTAKPGVQDCLHWCLPGVPDTWNEILVAQIK
;
A
#
# COMPACT_ATOMS: atom_id res chain seq x y z
N MET A 1 -9.80 -23.66 -19.40
CA MET A 1 -9.04 -23.04 -18.30
C MET A 1 -9.01 -21.54 -18.55
N HIS A 2 -9.66 -20.72 -17.71
CA HIS A 2 -9.44 -19.29 -17.79
C HIS A 2 -8.01 -19.00 -17.31
N ALA A 3 -7.20 -18.35 -18.14
CA ALA A 3 -5.87 -17.92 -17.74
C ALA A 3 -6.00 -16.97 -16.53
N VAL A 4 -5.14 -17.16 -15.52
CA VAL A 4 -5.07 -16.26 -14.37
C VAL A 4 -4.71 -14.87 -14.89
N CYS A 5 -5.51 -13.84 -14.55
CA CYS A 5 -5.24 -12.50 -15.03
C CYS A 5 -3.93 -11.94 -14.45
N ASN A 6 -3.08 -11.42 -15.34
CA ASN A 6 -1.93 -10.62 -14.95
C ASN A 6 -2.32 -9.14 -14.89
N TYR A 7 -2.63 -8.65 -13.69
CA TYR A 7 -3.01 -7.25 -13.47
C TYR A 7 -1.83 -6.26 -13.62
N GLY A 8 -0.58 -6.73 -13.62
CA GLY A 8 0.61 -5.88 -13.80
C GLY A 8 0.87 -5.46 -15.25
N LYS A 9 0.17 -6.08 -16.21
CA LYS A 9 0.33 -5.88 -17.66
C LYS A 9 -0.92 -5.23 -18.26
N GLY A 10 -0.74 -4.15 -19.02
CA GLY A 10 -1.86 -3.34 -19.46
C GLY A 10 -1.43 -1.94 -19.88
N LYS A 11 -2.37 -1.00 -19.91
CA LYS A 11 -2.11 0.39 -20.30
C LYS A 11 -2.96 1.36 -19.48
N TRP A 12 -2.47 2.58 -19.32
CA TRP A 12 -3.26 3.67 -18.78
C TRP A 12 -4.13 4.30 -19.87
N VAL A 13 -5.43 4.35 -19.60
CA VAL A 13 -6.43 4.97 -20.48
C VAL A 13 -7.11 6.11 -19.75
N ARG A 14 -7.59 7.10 -20.50
CA ARG A 14 -8.45 8.14 -19.96
C ARG A 14 -9.81 7.54 -19.62
N ASP A 15 -10.37 7.92 -18.49
CA ASP A 15 -11.72 7.59 -18.06
C ASP A 15 -12.35 8.81 -17.38
N ASP A 16 -13.47 9.29 -17.92
CA ASP A 16 -14.14 10.49 -17.40
C ASP A 16 -15.00 10.17 -16.14
N ASN A 17 -15.03 8.92 -15.69
CA ASN A 17 -15.74 8.47 -14.48
C ASN A 17 -14.80 8.28 -13.26
N VAL A 18 -13.55 8.72 -13.34
CA VAL A 18 -12.61 8.81 -12.22
C VAL A 18 -12.25 10.29 -11.96
N PRO A 19 -11.84 10.68 -10.75
CA PRO A 19 -11.58 9.84 -9.57
C PRO A 19 -12.85 9.29 -8.90
N LEU A 20 -12.70 8.21 -8.11
CA LEU A 20 -13.82 7.57 -7.38
C LEU A 20 -14.35 8.40 -6.22
N TYR A 21 -13.59 9.41 -5.81
CA TYR A 21 -13.92 10.39 -4.79
C TYR A 21 -13.22 11.71 -5.10
N SER A 22 -13.74 12.80 -4.54
CA SER A 22 -13.14 14.13 -4.68
C SER A 22 -11.95 14.28 -3.73
N GLY A 23 -10.80 14.74 -4.24
CA GLY A 23 -9.63 15.03 -3.42
C GLY A 23 -9.79 16.20 -2.46
N PHE A 24 -10.89 16.95 -2.54
CA PHE A 24 -11.24 17.98 -1.56
C PHE A 24 -12.03 17.43 -0.36
N ASP A 25 -12.73 16.31 -0.55
CA ASP A 25 -13.83 15.92 0.35
C ASP A 25 -13.44 14.85 1.37
N CYS A 26 -12.45 14.00 1.06
CA CYS A 26 -12.03 12.87 1.92
C CYS A 26 -11.25 13.29 3.20
N LYS A 27 -11.71 14.31 3.92
CA LYS A 27 -10.99 14.93 5.04
C LYS A 27 -10.87 14.03 6.28
N GLN A 28 -11.82 13.12 6.47
CA GLN A 28 -11.85 12.22 7.63
C GLN A 28 -10.69 11.21 7.60
N TRP A 29 -10.25 10.80 6.41
CA TRP A 29 -9.30 9.69 6.23
C TRP A 29 -7.97 10.14 5.62
N LEU A 30 -8.00 11.15 4.74
CA LEU A 30 -6.85 11.56 3.97
C LEU A 30 -6.00 12.58 4.72
N ALA A 31 -4.74 12.25 4.95
CA ALA A 31 -3.77 13.17 5.51
C ALA A 31 -3.60 14.39 4.58
N PRO A 32 -3.58 15.62 5.10
CA PRO A 32 -3.41 16.83 4.29
C PRO A 32 -2.15 16.82 3.42
N GLY A 33 -1.10 16.12 3.88
CA GLY A 33 0.15 15.96 3.15
C GLY A 33 0.07 15.10 1.89
N TRP A 34 -1.04 14.39 1.64
CA TRP A 34 -1.30 13.57 0.44
C TRP A 34 -2.49 14.08 -0.39
N ALA A 35 -3.29 15.00 0.16
CA ALA A 35 -4.43 15.65 -0.52
C ALA A 35 -3.97 16.78 -1.47
N CYS A 36 -3.44 16.46 -2.65
CA CYS A 36 -2.89 17.47 -3.56
C CYS A 36 -3.88 18.53 -4.03
N ARG A 37 -5.17 18.23 -4.06
CA ARG A 37 -6.25 19.20 -4.34
C ARG A 37 -6.32 20.33 -3.30
N THR A 38 -5.92 20.09 -2.06
CA THR A 38 -5.86 21.11 -1.00
C THR A 38 -4.49 21.80 -0.91
N MET A 39 -3.58 21.49 -1.83
CA MET A 39 -2.23 22.05 -1.90
C MET A 39 -2.09 22.98 -3.13
N PRO A 40 -0.98 23.72 -3.30
CA PRO A 40 -0.82 24.67 -4.42
C PRO A 40 -0.73 24.04 -5.83
N ARG A 41 -1.04 22.76 -5.99
CA ARG A 41 -1.05 22.07 -7.29
C ARG A 41 -2.25 22.54 -8.12
N THR A 42 -2.05 22.70 -9.42
CA THR A 42 -3.13 23.14 -10.34
C THR A 42 -3.36 22.17 -11.49
N ASP A 43 -2.38 21.32 -11.80
CA ASP A 43 -2.48 20.28 -12.82
C ASP A 43 -3.08 19.00 -12.23
N PHE A 44 -4.30 18.63 -12.60
CA PHE A 44 -5.02 17.45 -12.08
C PHE A 44 -5.50 16.47 -13.16
N SER A 45 -5.02 16.61 -14.40
CA SER A 45 -5.44 15.74 -15.50
C SER A 45 -5.05 14.26 -15.31
N TYR A 46 -4.07 13.99 -14.44
CA TYR A 46 -3.62 12.64 -14.09
C TYR A 46 -4.64 11.84 -13.26
N GLU A 47 -5.59 12.52 -12.62
CA GLU A 47 -6.68 11.87 -11.85
C GLU A 47 -7.70 11.19 -12.79
N MET A 48 -7.70 11.56 -14.09
CA MET A 48 -8.59 11.01 -15.11
C MET A 48 -8.06 9.73 -15.77
N LEU A 49 -7.07 9.07 -15.17
CA LEU A 49 -6.42 7.88 -15.73
C LEU A 49 -6.82 6.62 -14.96
N ARG A 50 -7.27 5.61 -15.71
CA ARG A 50 -7.61 4.27 -15.23
C ARG A 50 -6.67 3.24 -15.83
N TRP A 51 -6.27 2.27 -15.04
CA TRP A 51 -5.51 1.12 -15.54
C TRP A 51 -6.42 0.11 -16.22
N GLN A 52 -6.07 -0.28 -17.44
CA GLN A 52 -6.74 -1.32 -18.19
C GLN A 52 -5.79 -2.52 -18.36
N PRO A 53 -5.98 -3.62 -17.60
CA PRO A 53 -5.22 -4.83 -17.83
C PRO A 53 -5.41 -5.35 -19.25
N LYS A 54 -4.37 -5.96 -19.83
CA LYS A 54 -4.42 -6.43 -21.23
C LYS A 54 -5.32 -7.63 -21.41
N ASP A 55 -5.22 -8.59 -20.48
CA ASP A 55 -5.75 -9.95 -20.65
C ASP A 55 -7.02 -10.18 -19.80
N CYS A 56 -7.52 -9.16 -19.10
CA CYS A 56 -8.78 -9.23 -18.35
C CYS A 56 -9.42 -7.85 -18.10
N GLN A 57 -10.64 -7.86 -17.60
CA GLN A 57 -11.35 -6.65 -17.17
C GLN A 57 -11.08 -6.38 -15.69
N LEU A 58 -10.68 -5.15 -15.37
CA LEU A 58 -10.66 -4.66 -14.01
C LEU A 58 -12.01 -3.99 -13.72
N GLN A 59 -12.85 -4.63 -12.90
CA GLN A 59 -14.14 -4.07 -12.52
C GLN A 59 -13.97 -2.75 -11.76
N ARG A 60 -14.93 -1.84 -11.93
CA ARG A 60 -14.94 -0.58 -11.19
C ARG A 60 -15.22 -0.87 -9.73
N PHE A 61 -14.44 -0.26 -8.84
CA PHE A 61 -14.64 -0.40 -7.40
C PHE A 61 -15.99 0.19 -6.96
N ASN A 62 -16.68 -0.54 -6.09
CA ASN A 62 -17.89 -0.11 -5.40
C ASN A 62 -17.73 -0.38 -3.89
N GLY A 63 -17.79 0.68 -3.08
CA GLY A 63 -17.59 0.59 -1.63
C GLY A 63 -18.62 -0.30 -0.92
N ASP A 64 -19.88 -0.26 -1.34
CA ASP A 64 -20.95 -1.06 -0.72
C ASP A 64 -20.81 -2.54 -1.03
N GLU A 65 -20.51 -2.87 -2.29
CA GLU A 65 -20.23 -4.25 -2.70
C GLU A 65 -18.98 -4.80 -2.01
N PHE A 66 -17.94 -3.96 -1.89
CA PHE A 66 -16.73 -4.32 -1.16
C PHE A 66 -17.02 -4.62 0.32
N LEU A 67 -17.74 -3.74 1.02
CA LEU A 67 -18.07 -3.94 2.43
C LEU A 67 -18.95 -5.18 2.66
N LYS A 68 -19.96 -5.42 1.81
CA LYS A 68 -20.76 -6.66 1.86
C LYS A 68 -19.89 -7.90 1.72
N ARG A 69 -18.94 -7.89 0.78
CA ARG A 69 -18.00 -8.99 0.58
C ARG A 69 -17.05 -9.19 1.76
N MET A 70 -16.73 -8.11 2.47
CA MET A 70 -15.80 -8.06 3.60
C MET A 70 -16.51 -8.13 4.96
N GLN A 71 -17.79 -8.50 4.99
CA GLN A 71 -18.57 -8.58 6.21
C GLN A 71 -17.91 -9.53 7.24
N GLY A 72 -17.68 -9.03 8.45
CA GLY A 72 -17.01 -9.73 9.54
C GLY A 72 -15.52 -10.00 9.31
N LYS A 73 -14.89 -9.34 8.33
CA LYS A 73 -13.48 -9.55 7.97
C LYS A 73 -12.60 -8.37 8.37
N THR A 74 -11.32 -8.65 8.52
CA THR A 74 -10.28 -7.64 8.79
C THR A 74 -9.31 -7.55 7.61
N ILE A 75 -8.99 -6.32 7.20
CA ILE A 75 -8.08 -5.97 6.10
C ILE A 75 -6.93 -5.19 6.73
N ALA A 76 -5.72 -5.71 6.65
CA ALA A 76 -4.56 -5.20 7.35
C ALA A 76 -3.43 -4.80 6.40
N PHE A 77 -3.18 -3.49 6.28
CA PHE A 77 -2.00 -2.94 5.61
C PHE A 77 -0.84 -2.89 6.60
N VAL A 78 0.26 -3.56 6.29
CA VAL A 78 1.43 -3.69 7.17
C VAL A 78 2.67 -3.22 6.43
N GLY A 79 3.24 -2.10 6.82
CA GLY A 79 4.41 -1.59 6.10
C GLY A 79 4.82 -0.17 6.40
N ASP A 80 5.41 0.47 5.39
CA ASP A 80 5.91 1.83 5.44
C ASP A 80 4.84 2.88 5.07
N SER A 81 5.26 4.14 4.86
CA SER A 81 4.36 5.24 4.54
C SER A 81 3.53 5.04 3.27
N LEU A 82 4.00 4.26 2.30
CA LEU A 82 3.24 3.94 1.09
C LEU A 82 2.14 2.90 1.36
N GLY A 83 2.34 2.03 2.36
CA GLY A 83 1.27 1.16 2.85
C GLY A 83 0.19 1.96 3.55
N GLY A 84 0.58 2.97 4.34
CA GLY A 84 -0.34 3.93 4.94
C GLY A 84 -1.11 4.77 3.92
N GLU A 85 -0.46 5.19 2.84
CA GLU A 85 -1.09 5.92 1.74
C GLU A 85 -2.10 5.04 0.98
N GLN A 86 -1.76 3.78 0.70
CA GLN A 86 -2.70 2.83 0.10
C GLN A 86 -3.91 2.55 1.02
N PHE A 87 -3.69 2.45 2.33
CA PHE A 87 -4.76 2.34 3.33
C PHE A 87 -5.72 3.53 3.30
N GLN A 88 -5.19 4.77 3.30
CA GLN A 88 -6.04 5.97 3.27
C GLN A 88 -6.80 6.10 1.94
N SER A 89 -6.17 5.75 0.81
CA SER A 89 -6.83 5.63 -0.49
C SER A 89 -8.03 4.67 -0.40
N LEU A 90 -7.85 3.47 0.18
CA LEU A 90 -8.96 2.51 0.31
C LEU A 90 -10.10 3.07 1.17
N MET A 91 -9.78 3.72 2.29
CA MET A 91 -10.79 4.36 3.14
C MET A 91 -11.59 5.42 2.37
N CYS A 92 -10.92 6.27 1.60
CA CYS A 92 -11.57 7.25 0.74
C CYS A 92 -12.43 6.62 -0.35
N MET A 93 -11.96 5.55 -0.98
CA MET A 93 -12.72 4.81 -2.00
C MET A 93 -13.99 4.19 -1.40
N ILE A 94 -13.89 3.57 -0.22
CA ILE A 94 -15.04 2.95 0.47
C ILE A 94 -16.08 4.01 0.83
N THR A 95 -15.66 5.15 1.39
CA THR A 95 -16.61 6.21 1.81
C THR A 95 -16.97 7.18 0.69
N ARG A 96 -16.40 7.01 -0.51
CA ARG A 96 -16.53 7.94 -1.65
C ARG A 96 -16.11 9.37 -1.29
N GLY A 97 -15.14 9.49 -0.38
CA GLY A 97 -14.68 10.75 0.18
C GLY A 97 -15.64 11.43 1.15
N LEU A 98 -16.77 10.81 1.50
CA LEU A 98 -17.72 11.38 2.45
C LEU A 98 -17.33 11.05 3.89
N GLU A 99 -17.72 11.93 4.81
CA GLU A 99 -17.69 11.65 6.24
C GLU A 99 -18.73 10.58 6.57
N ARG A 100 -18.35 9.62 7.42
CA ARG A 100 -19.21 8.53 7.86
C ARG A 100 -19.19 8.39 9.37
N ASN A 101 -20.38 8.42 9.96
CA ASN A 101 -20.58 8.25 11.40
C ASN A 101 -20.71 6.76 11.80
N ASP A 102 -20.92 5.86 10.84
CA ASP A 102 -20.96 4.41 11.05
C ASP A 102 -19.58 3.75 11.03
N VAL A 103 -18.51 4.54 11.17
CA VAL A 103 -17.13 4.10 11.20
C VAL A 103 -16.50 4.46 12.53
N LEU A 104 -16.13 3.44 13.31
CA LEU A 104 -15.55 3.61 14.64
C LEU A 104 -14.02 3.51 14.57
N ASP A 105 -13.33 4.37 15.30
CA ASP A 105 -11.92 4.18 15.61
C ASP A 105 -11.80 3.07 16.66
N VAL A 106 -11.27 1.92 16.25
CA VAL A 106 -11.05 0.74 17.09
C VAL A 106 -9.56 0.49 17.28
N GLY A 107 -8.73 1.54 17.17
CA GLY A 107 -7.28 1.45 17.32
C GLY A 107 -6.85 0.77 18.61
N SER A 108 -7.51 1.11 19.73
CA SER A 108 -7.19 0.55 21.05
C SER A 108 -7.42 -0.96 21.15
N GLU A 109 -8.48 -1.47 20.53
CA GLU A 109 -8.80 -2.91 20.49
C GLU A 109 -7.72 -3.72 19.74
N HIS A 110 -6.99 -3.07 18.84
CA HIS A 110 -5.92 -3.69 18.07
C HIS A 110 -4.51 -3.33 18.59
N GLY A 111 -4.39 -2.96 19.87
CA GLY A 111 -3.12 -2.61 20.50
C GLY A 111 -2.47 -1.32 19.98
N ARG A 112 -3.20 -0.47 19.23
CA ARG A 112 -2.66 0.73 18.57
C ARG A 112 -2.68 1.99 19.44
N VAL A 113 -2.56 1.84 20.75
CA VAL A 113 -2.58 2.95 21.72
C VAL A 113 -1.20 3.58 21.90
N VAL A 114 -0.13 2.87 21.52
CA VAL A 114 1.23 3.36 21.74
C VAL A 114 1.57 4.41 20.68
N ARG A 115 1.64 5.66 21.14
CA ARG A 115 2.43 6.68 20.44
C ARG A 115 3.88 6.33 20.71
N ASN A 116 4.68 6.13 19.66
CA ASN A 116 6.13 6.02 19.84
C ASN A 116 6.70 7.27 20.54
N GLU A 117 7.96 7.23 20.95
CA GLU A 117 8.67 8.34 21.64
C GLU A 117 8.56 9.70 20.92
N ASN A 118 8.18 9.70 19.63
CA ASN A 118 7.98 10.90 18.81
C ASN A 118 6.49 11.30 18.64
N GLY A 119 5.56 10.71 19.38
CA GLY A 119 4.14 11.04 19.39
C GLY A 119 3.33 10.51 18.19
N ARG A 120 3.94 9.72 17.28
CA ARG A 120 3.24 9.17 16.10
C ARG A 120 2.54 7.87 16.48
N PRO A 121 1.26 7.68 16.11
CA PRO A 121 0.58 6.42 16.32
C PRO A 121 1.24 5.33 15.47
N ASP A 122 1.41 4.13 16.02
CA ASP A 122 2.00 2.96 15.33
C ASP A 122 1.02 2.29 14.34
N GLY A 123 -0.09 2.98 14.01
CA GLY A 123 -1.09 2.55 13.05
C GLY A 123 -2.46 3.19 13.27
N TRP A 124 -3.44 2.74 12.49
CA TRP A 124 -4.86 3.11 12.61
C TRP A 124 -5.75 1.87 12.44
N ALA A 125 -6.95 1.88 13.03
CA ALA A 125 -7.93 0.82 12.85
C ALA A 125 -9.34 1.41 12.79
N TYR A 126 -10.06 1.16 11.72
CA TYR A 126 -11.42 1.65 11.54
C TYR A 126 -12.38 0.51 11.26
N ARG A 127 -13.49 0.45 12.01
CA ARG A 127 -14.52 -0.57 11.89
C ARG A 127 -15.81 0.01 11.36
N PHE A 128 -16.28 -0.54 10.25
CA PHE A 128 -17.58 -0.26 9.67
C PHE A 128 -18.65 -1.05 10.43
N THR A 129 -19.51 -0.36 11.18
CA THR A 129 -20.47 -1.01 12.10
C THR A 129 -21.53 -1.83 11.37
N THR A 130 -21.93 -1.39 10.17
CA THR A 130 -22.96 -2.03 9.35
C THR A 130 -22.55 -3.43 8.86
N THR A 131 -21.28 -3.66 8.60
CA THR A 131 -20.75 -4.95 8.10
C THR A 131 -19.79 -5.63 9.07
N ASN A 132 -19.49 -5.00 10.21
CA ASN A 132 -18.42 -5.43 11.12
C ASN A 132 -17.08 -5.65 10.37
N THR A 133 -16.82 -4.87 9.33
CA THR A 133 -15.58 -4.93 8.55
C THR A 133 -14.56 -4.00 9.19
N THR A 134 -13.35 -4.49 9.45
CA THR A 134 -12.26 -3.65 9.98
C THR A 134 -11.20 -3.44 8.90
N VAL A 135 -10.81 -2.19 8.67
CA VAL A 135 -9.67 -1.84 7.83
C VAL A 135 -8.63 -1.16 8.72
N LEU A 136 -7.39 -1.64 8.66
CA LEU A 136 -6.33 -1.17 9.53
C LEU A 136 -5.01 -0.98 8.80
N HIS A 137 -4.18 -0.12 9.37
CA HIS A 137 -2.78 0.07 9.00
C HIS A 137 -1.91 -0.16 10.23
N HIS A 138 -0.83 -0.93 10.07
CA HIS A 138 0.21 -1.14 11.07
C HIS A 138 1.55 -0.68 10.51
N TRP A 139 2.19 0.25 11.21
CA TRP A 139 3.47 0.79 10.81
C TRP A 139 4.58 -0.23 11.13
N SER A 140 5.11 -0.85 10.08
CA SER A 140 6.28 -1.73 10.17
C SER A 140 7.15 -1.51 8.96
N ALA A 141 7.87 -0.39 8.95
CA ALA A 141 8.56 0.12 7.77
C ALA A 141 9.66 -0.80 7.21
N CYS A 142 10.18 -1.73 8.02
CA CYS A 142 11.13 -2.76 7.61
C CYS A 142 10.58 -4.18 7.72
N LEU A 143 9.37 -4.39 8.24
CA LEU A 143 8.79 -5.72 8.53
C LEU A 143 9.63 -6.60 9.48
N CYS A 144 10.52 -6.00 10.29
CA CYS A 144 11.41 -6.75 11.19
C CYS A 144 10.81 -7.00 12.58
N ASP A 145 9.88 -6.16 13.03
CA ASP A 145 9.27 -6.24 14.36
C ASP A 145 7.97 -7.07 14.29
N LEU A 146 8.06 -8.30 13.79
CA LEU A 146 6.89 -9.17 13.69
C LEU A 146 6.54 -9.72 15.08
N GLU A 147 5.58 -9.09 15.73
CA GLU A 147 4.85 -9.74 16.83
C GLU A 147 3.89 -10.79 16.25
N PRO A 148 3.67 -11.93 16.95
CA PRO A 148 2.61 -12.86 16.60
C PRO A 148 1.29 -12.11 16.49
N ILE A 149 0.53 -12.37 15.43
CA ILE A 149 -0.78 -11.75 15.29
C ILE A 149 -1.69 -12.39 16.33
N VAL A 150 -1.89 -11.73 17.46
CA VAL A 150 -2.86 -12.14 18.48
C VAL A 150 -4.24 -11.85 17.90
N THR A 151 -4.87 -12.86 17.32
CA THR A 151 -6.27 -12.80 16.92
C THR A 151 -7.14 -13.17 18.11
N GLU A 152 -7.94 -12.24 18.62
CA GLU A 152 -8.91 -12.55 19.68
C GLU A 152 -10.04 -13.49 19.19
N ASP A 153 -10.30 -13.51 17.88
CA ASP A 153 -11.28 -14.40 17.25
C ASP A 153 -10.66 -15.21 16.09
N PRO A 154 -10.31 -16.49 16.30
CA PRO A 154 -9.75 -17.34 15.25
C PRO A 154 -10.73 -17.61 14.08
N ASN A 155 -12.00 -17.24 14.18
CA ASN A 155 -12.98 -17.39 13.11
C ASN A 155 -13.02 -16.19 12.12
N GLN A 156 -12.35 -15.08 12.42
CA GLN A 156 -12.30 -13.95 11.50
C GLN A 156 -11.43 -14.26 10.28
N ARG A 157 -11.88 -13.85 9.09
CA ARG A 157 -11.04 -13.89 7.89
C ARG A 157 -10.19 -12.64 7.83
N HIS A 158 -8.87 -12.81 7.81
CA HIS A 158 -7.94 -11.69 7.71
C HIS A 158 -7.27 -11.65 6.33
N HIS A 159 -7.13 -10.44 5.81
CA HIS A 159 -6.42 -10.16 4.58
C HIS A 159 -5.23 -9.27 4.89
N TYR A 160 -4.02 -9.75 4.64
CA TYR A 160 -2.78 -9.03 4.93
C TYR A 160 -2.15 -8.47 3.66
N TYR A 161 -1.70 -7.22 3.74
CA TYR A 161 -1.09 -6.48 2.64
C TYR A 161 0.22 -5.90 3.12
N MET A 162 1.32 -6.55 2.75
CA MET A 162 2.64 -6.22 3.26
C MET A 162 3.45 -5.42 2.25
N ASN A 163 4.21 -4.43 2.71
CA ASN A 163 5.20 -3.77 1.88
C ASN A 163 6.39 -3.21 2.67
N THR A 164 7.56 -3.18 2.03
CA THR A 164 8.73 -2.47 2.53
C THR A 164 9.69 -2.14 1.39
N ALA A 165 10.23 -0.93 1.35
CA ALA A 165 11.30 -0.59 0.42
C ALA A 165 12.21 0.55 0.91
N TYR A 166 11.65 1.75 1.10
CA TYR A 166 12.43 2.99 1.14
C TYR A 166 13.08 3.31 2.49
N HIS A 167 12.79 2.50 3.50
CA HIS A 167 13.38 2.61 4.82
C HIS A 167 14.72 1.86 4.97
N TRP A 168 15.06 0.99 4.01
CA TRP A 168 16.33 0.25 3.95
C TRP A 168 17.50 1.12 3.45
N THR A 169 17.78 2.20 4.18
CA THR A 169 18.89 3.11 3.87
C THR A 169 19.62 3.51 5.14
N ARG A 170 20.94 3.69 5.05
CA ARG A 170 21.78 4.07 6.19
C ARG A 170 21.27 5.35 6.87
N GLN A 171 20.82 6.32 6.07
CA GLN A 171 20.27 7.58 6.59
C GLN A 171 19.02 7.37 7.44
N LYS A 172 18.10 6.48 7.01
CA LYS A 172 16.88 6.17 7.77
C LYS A 172 17.18 5.40 9.05
N LEU A 173 18.07 4.41 8.99
CA LEU A 173 18.49 3.66 10.18
C LEU A 173 19.09 4.60 11.24
N ILE A 174 20.02 5.48 10.84
CA ILE A 174 20.64 6.46 11.75
C ILE A 174 19.60 7.43 12.30
N ARG A 175 18.77 8.03 11.44
CA ARG A 175 17.77 9.04 11.86
C ARG A 175 16.74 8.46 12.83
N ASN A 176 16.36 7.20 12.65
CA ASN A 176 15.39 6.51 13.49
C ASN A 176 16.05 5.78 14.68
N ARG A 177 17.37 5.86 14.83
CA ARG A 177 18.15 5.15 15.86
C ARG A 177 17.92 3.62 15.85
N TRP A 178 17.69 3.05 14.67
CA TRP A 178 17.50 1.62 14.52
C TRP A 178 18.83 0.87 14.56
N VAL A 179 18.81 -0.32 15.17
CA VAL A 179 19.97 -1.20 15.30
C VAL A 179 19.65 -2.55 14.70
N MET A 180 20.44 -2.98 13.72
CA MET A 180 20.23 -4.27 13.06
C MET A 180 20.76 -5.43 13.92
N HIS A 181 19.92 -6.45 14.07
CA HIS A 181 20.28 -7.74 14.65
C HIS A 181 20.00 -8.85 13.63
N VAL A 182 20.91 -9.82 13.51
CA VAL A 182 20.69 -11.03 12.70
C VAL A 182 21.03 -12.24 13.57
N GLY A 183 20.04 -13.10 13.83
CA GLY A 183 20.20 -14.23 14.75
C GLY A 183 20.59 -13.80 16.17
N GLY A 184 20.03 -12.67 16.66
CA GLY A 184 20.36 -12.10 17.97
C GLY A 184 21.69 -11.33 18.02
N VAL A 185 22.50 -11.35 16.95
CA VAL A 185 23.81 -10.68 16.93
C VAL A 185 23.70 -9.31 16.28
N ARG A 186 24.12 -8.27 17.01
CA ARG A 186 24.17 -6.88 16.53
C ARG A 186 25.14 -6.73 15.36
N LYS A 187 24.74 -5.99 14.33
CA LYS A 187 25.60 -5.58 13.21
C LYS A 187 26.00 -4.11 13.37
N THR A 188 27.28 -3.79 13.15
CA THR A 188 27.86 -2.47 13.44
C THR A 188 28.44 -1.75 12.22
N ASN A 189 28.78 -2.48 11.14
CA ASN A 189 29.32 -1.94 9.89
C ASN A 189 28.37 -2.21 8.71
N GLU A 190 27.32 -1.41 8.61
CA GLU A 190 26.25 -1.57 7.61
C GLU A 190 26.59 -0.83 6.30
N THR A 191 27.08 -1.56 5.31
CA THR A 191 27.24 -1.03 3.94
C THR A 191 25.89 -0.98 3.21
N LEU A 192 25.78 -0.20 2.13
CA LEU A 192 24.56 -0.23 1.28
C LEU A 192 24.27 -1.63 0.73
N ARG A 193 25.32 -2.39 0.40
CA ARG A 193 25.20 -3.80 0.00
C ARG A 193 24.60 -4.64 1.12
N THR A 194 25.12 -4.48 2.35
CA THR A 194 24.60 -5.15 3.55
C THR A 194 23.12 -4.82 3.80
N LEU A 195 22.70 -3.57 3.57
CA LEU A 195 21.29 -3.17 3.71
C LEU A 195 20.40 -3.77 2.61
N GLY A 196 20.89 -3.85 1.38
CA GLY A 196 20.19 -4.52 0.28
C GLY A 196 20.01 -6.02 0.54
N GLU A 197 21.06 -6.68 1.01
CA GLU A 197 21.04 -8.09 1.42
C GLU A 197 20.11 -8.32 2.61
N ALA A 198 20.17 -7.47 3.63
CA ALA A 198 19.29 -7.54 4.80
C ALA A 198 17.82 -7.32 4.43
N LYS A 199 17.53 -6.39 3.51
CA LYS A 199 16.18 -6.20 2.96
C LYS A 199 15.70 -7.49 2.28
N ASN A 200 16.52 -8.04 1.40
CA ASN A 200 16.18 -9.27 0.66
C ASN A 200 15.91 -10.43 1.62
N PHE A 201 16.82 -10.65 2.58
CA PHE A 201 16.67 -11.64 3.64
C PHE A 201 15.37 -11.45 4.43
N THR A 202 15.05 -10.22 4.81
CA THR A 202 13.84 -9.90 5.57
C THR A 202 12.59 -10.20 4.77
N ILE A 203 12.51 -9.76 3.52
CA ILE A 203 11.34 -10.00 2.65
C ILE A 203 11.10 -11.51 2.48
N HIS A 204 12.16 -12.29 2.19
CA HIS A 204 12.05 -13.74 2.07
C HIS A 204 11.63 -14.41 3.40
N SER A 205 12.18 -13.95 4.52
CA SER A 205 11.87 -14.51 5.85
C SER A 205 10.42 -14.23 6.25
N VAL A 206 9.95 -13.00 6.07
CA VAL A 206 8.57 -12.57 6.36
C VAL A 206 7.59 -13.32 5.48
N VAL A 207 7.84 -13.41 4.17
CA VAL A 207 6.98 -14.17 3.25
C VAL A 207 6.96 -15.66 3.59
N GLY A 208 8.11 -16.24 3.96
CA GLY A 208 8.20 -17.62 4.42
C GLY A 208 7.40 -17.87 5.70
N TRP A 209 7.49 -16.97 6.68
CA TRP A 209 6.70 -17.04 7.91
C TRP A 209 5.20 -16.89 7.63
N VAL A 210 4.77 -15.88 6.87
CA VAL A 210 3.34 -15.73 6.53
C VAL A 210 2.83 -16.95 5.78
N ASN A 211 3.64 -17.53 4.88
CA ASN A 211 3.26 -18.75 4.19
C ASN A 211 3.00 -19.93 5.13
N SER A 212 3.76 -20.09 6.22
CA SER A 212 3.45 -21.14 7.21
C SER A 212 2.13 -20.85 7.93
N GLN A 213 1.84 -19.57 8.23
CA GLN A 213 0.56 -19.18 8.84
C GLN A 213 -0.63 -19.44 7.91
N LEU A 214 -0.47 -19.24 6.59
CA LEU A 214 -1.52 -19.55 5.59
C LEU A 214 -1.82 -21.05 5.49
N GLN A 215 -0.85 -21.92 5.75
CA GLN A 215 -1.05 -23.37 5.75
C GLN A 215 -1.91 -23.82 6.93
N GLU A 216 -1.75 -23.16 8.08
CA GLU A 216 -2.51 -23.42 9.30
C GLU A 216 -3.89 -22.72 9.28
N ASN A 217 -4.05 -21.66 8.48
CA ASN A 217 -5.27 -20.85 8.46
C ASN A 217 -5.76 -20.60 7.01
N PRO A 218 -6.45 -21.57 6.40
CA PRO A 218 -6.92 -21.48 5.00
C PRO A 218 -7.87 -20.31 4.70
N GLN A 219 -8.46 -19.72 5.74
CA GLN A 219 -9.33 -18.54 5.66
C GLN A 219 -8.57 -17.23 5.47
N LEU A 220 -7.25 -17.23 5.65
CA LEU A 220 -6.39 -16.08 5.47
C LEU A 220 -5.99 -15.89 4.00
N GLN A 221 -5.83 -14.62 3.60
CA GLN A 221 -5.16 -14.28 2.37
C GLN A 221 -4.06 -13.27 2.64
N ALA A 222 -2.89 -13.47 2.05
CA ALA A 222 -1.80 -12.53 2.16
C ALA A 222 -1.33 -12.09 0.78
N PHE A 223 -0.96 -10.82 0.71
CA PHE A 223 -0.37 -10.19 -0.44
C PHE A 223 0.93 -9.51 -0.01
N TYR A 224 1.96 -9.64 -0.85
CA TYR A 224 3.13 -8.80 -0.79
C TYR A 224 3.07 -7.81 -1.96
N ARG A 225 3.08 -6.51 -1.67
CA ARG A 225 3.06 -5.47 -2.70
C ARG A 225 4.48 -5.22 -3.21
N SER A 226 4.64 -5.22 -4.52
CA SER A 226 5.92 -4.88 -5.16
C SER A 226 6.30 -3.41 -4.92
N ILE A 227 7.54 -3.06 -5.21
CA ILE A 227 8.06 -1.71 -4.97
C ILE A 227 7.27 -0.64 -5.75
N SER A 228 6.77 0.38 -5.05
CA SER A 228 6.32 1.63 -5.69
C SER A 228 7.54 2.36 -6.23
N PRO A 229 7.58 2.84 -7.47
CA PRO A 229 8.71 3.59 -8.01
C PRO A 229 8.82 5.00 -7.42
N ARG A 230 9.98 5.64 -7.65
CA ARG A 230 10.25 7.07 -7.41
C ARG A 230 10.66 7.72 -8.73
N HIS A 231 10.27 8.98 -8.95
CA HIS A 231 10.62 9.72 -10.16
C HIS A 231 11.28 11.08 -9.84
N PHE A 232 12.59 11.20 -10.11
CA PHE A 232 13.36 12.43 -9.85
C PHE A 232 13.32 13.45 -11.00
N SER A 233 12.89 13.04 -12.20
CA SER A 233 12.69 13.92 -13.36
C SER A 233 11.31 13.69 -13.96
N ALA A 234 10.54 14.76 -14.10
CA ALA A 234 9.22 14.72 -14.74
C ALA A 234 9.39 14.93 -16.25
N THR A 235 9.16 13.89 -17.03
CA THR A 235 8.97 14.05 -18.49
C THR A 235 7.56 13.55 -18.80
N PRO A 236 6.56 14.44 -18.82
CA PRO A 236 5.17 14.04 -18.93
C PRO A 236 4.88 13.44 -20.31
N ARG A 237 4.75 12.11 -20.35
CA ARG A 237 4.18 11.34 -21.48
C ARG A 237 3.52 10.09 -20.89
N TYR A 238 2.22 10.14 -20.60
CA TYR A 238 1.55 9.14 -19.75
C TYR A 238 0.34 8.45 -20.43
N VAL A 239 -0.39 9.12 -21.34
CA VAL A 239 -1.51 8.49 -22.05
C VAL A 239 -1.00 7.50 -23.08
N GLY A 240 -1.49 6.26 -23.03
CA GLY A 240 -1.15 5.22 -24.01
C GLY A 240 0.18 4.50 -23.77
N LYS A 241 0.88 4.76 -22.65
CA LYS A 241 2.00 3.90 -22.23
C LYS A 241 1.46 2.54 -21.81
N GLU A 242 1.89 1.52 -22.53
CA GLU A 242 1.59 0.11 -22.27
C GLU A 242 2.77 -0.53 -21.53
N VAL A 243 2.46 -1.31 -20.49
CA VAL A 243 3.36 -2.28 -19.88
C VAL A 243 3.09 -3.62 -20.55
N VAL A 244 4.08 -4.13 -21.27
CA VAL A 244 3.95 -5.36 -22.06
C VAL A 244 4.60 -6.56 -21.36
N GLU A 245 5.54 -6.29 -20.45
CA GLU A 245 6.28 -7.27 -19.69
C GLU A 245 5.35 -8.06 -18.78
N ALA A 246 5.33 -9.38 -18.95
CA ALA A 246 4.51 -10.27 -18.13
C ALA A 246 5.12 -10.54 -16.74
N VAL A 247 6.39 -10.20 -16.54
CA VAL A 247 7.14 -10.51 -15.32
C VAL A 247 7.39 -9.24 -14.55
N SER A 248 7.09 -9.25 -13.24
CA SER A 248 7.39 -8.11 -12.36
C SER A 248 8.86 -7.73 -12.43
N SER A 249 9.12 -6.43 -12.58
CA SER A 249 10.45 -5.83 -12.54
C SER A 249 11.05 -5.82 -11.13
N ASP A 250 10.23 -6.00 -10.08
CA ASP A 250 10.68 -6.21 -8.71
C ASP A 250 11.04 -7.68 -8.47
N HIS A 251 12.27 -8.02 -8.86
CA HIS A 251 12.78 -9.39 -8.76
C HIS A 251 12.78 -9.94 -7.33
N VAL A 252 12.99 -9.10 -6.30
CA VAL A 252 13.05 -9.52 -4.90
C VAL A 252 11.66 -9.94 -4.41
N SER A 253 10.67 -9.07 -4.58
CA SER A 253 9.29 -9.35 -4.18
C SER A 253 8.74 -10.55 -4.94
N ARG A 254 9.03 -10.64 -6.25
CA ARG A 254 8.65 -11.77 -7.09
C ARG A 254 9.33 -13.08 -6.67
N SER A 255 10.62 -13.07 -6.33
CA SER A 255 11.32 -14.28 -5.89
C SER A 255 10.85 -14.75 -4.53
N ALA A 256 10.53 -13.83 -3.62
CA ALA A 256 10.09 -14.14 -2.27
C ALA A 256 8.73 -14.87 -2.23
N VAL A 257 7.77 -14.42 -3.04
CA VAL A 257 6.43 -15.03 -3.11
C VAL A 257 6.35 -16.27 -4.01
N ARG A 258 7.40 -16.55 -4.80
CA ARG A 258 7.38 -17.67 -5.75
C ARG A 258 7.32 -19.01 -5.01
N GLY A 259 6.26 -19.78 -5.28
CA GLY A 259 6.06 -21.09 -4.66
C GLY A 259 5.41 -21.03 -3.27
N THR A 260 4.93 -19.86 -2.84
CA THR A 260 4.22 -19.67 -1.58
C THR A 260 2.73 -19.38 -1.82
N GLY A 261 1.92 -19.43 -0.76
CA GLY A 261 0.52 -18.99 -0.78
C GLY A 261 0.33 -17.47 -0.75
N VAL A 262 1.41 -16.70 -0.57
CA VAL A 262 1.38 -15.24 -0.57
C VAL A 262 1.30 -14.74 -2.01
N LYS A 263 0.32 -13.91 -2.33
CA LYS A 263 0.14 -13.35 -3.68
C LYS A 263 1.02 -12.13 -3.90
N LEU A 264 1.51 -11.93 -5.12
CA LEU A 264 2.17 -10.68 -5.48
C LEU A 264 1.12 -9.65 -5.92
N LEU A 265 1.03 -8.51 -5.23
CA LEU A 265 0.36 -7.33 -5.74
C LEU A 265 1.37 -6.53 -6.58
N ASP A 266 1.45 -6.86 -7.87
CA ASP A 266 2.44 -6.29 -8.78
C ASP A 266 2.00 -4.92 -9.32
N ILE A 267 2.55 -3.87 -8.74
CA ILE A 267 2.24 -2.47 -9.06
C ILE A 267 3.41 -1.70 -9.65
N THR A 268 4.60 -2.31 -9.75
CA THR A 268 5.84 -1.58 -10.03
C THR A 268 5.83 -0.98 -11.42
N SER A 269 5.63 -1.81 -12.46
CA SER A 269 5.71 -1.35 -13.85
C SER A 269 4.55 -0.42 -14.23
N LEU A 270 3.32 -0.70 -13.76
CA LEU A 270 2.18 0.19 -14.03
C LEU A 270 2.36 1.56 -13.36
N SER A 271 3.03 1.62 -12.21
CA SER A 271 3.29 2.88 -11.51
C SER A 271 4.52 3.61 -12.07
N SER A 272 5.46 2.91 -12.72
CA SER A 272 6.69 3.52 -13.24
C SER A 272 6.46 4.38 -14.48
N VAL A 273 5.25 4.36 -15.02
CA VAL A 273 4.82 5.19 -16.14
C VAL A 273 3.90 6.34 -15.70
N ARG A 274 3.87 6.62 -14.39
CA ARG A 274 2.97 7.60 -13.75
C ARG A 274 3.74 8.70 -12.99
N ASP A 275 4.85 9.18 -13.52
CA ASP A 275 5.68 10.20 -12.84
C ASP A 275 4.89 11.45 -12.41
N GLU A 276 3.84 11.80 -13.15
CA GLU A 276 2.97 12.93 -12.83
C GLU A 276 2.06 12.72 -11.61
N GLY A 277 1.84 11.48 -11.18
CA GLY A 277 1.00 11.16 -10.03
C GLY A 277 1.61 11.50 -8.67
N HIS A 278 2.92 11.83 -8.63
CA HIS A 278 3.61 12.19 -7.39
C HIS A 278 3.22 13.58 -6.87
N ILE A 279 3.40 13.79 -5.56
CA ILE A 279 3.18 15.08 -4.90
C ILE A 279 4.17 16.14 -5.40
N SER A 280 5.41 15.73 -5.71
CA SER A 280 6.46 16.59 -6.26
C SER A 280 6.72 17.80 -5.36
N ARG A 281 6.80 19.01 -5.93
CA ARG A 281 7.04 20.26 -5.21
C ARG A 281 5.84 20.76 -4.40
N TYR A 282 4.65 20.20 -4.57
CA TYR A 282 3.40 20.74 -4.05
C TYR A 282 3.14 20.38 -2.58
N THR A 283 4.19 20.31 -1.76
CA THR A 283 4.08 19.93 -0.34
C THR A 283 3.61 21.11 0.53
N LEU A 284 2.87 20.83 1.61
CA LEU A 284 2.43 21.86 2.57
C LEU A 284 3.59 22.61 3.26
N THR A 285 4.75 21.96 3.39
CA THR A 285 5.96 22.54 3.98
C THR A 285 7.02 22.81 2.92
N ALA A 286 6.62 23.22 1.72
CA ALA A 286 7.52 23.41 0.58
C ALA A 286 8.72 24.29 0.95
N LYS A 287 9.90 23.68 1.00
CA LYS A 287 11.17 24.39 1.03
C LYS A 287 11.72 24.46 -0.40
N PRO A 288 12.34 25.58 -0.83
CA PRO A 288 12.98 25.65 -2.14
C PRO A 288 13.90 24.45 -2.37
N GLY A 289 13.72 23.75 -3.49
CA GLY A 289 14.52 22.58 -3.87
C GLY A 289 14.12 21.24 -3.24
N VAL A 290 13.13 21.19 -2.34
CA VAL A 290 12.63 19.92 -1.78
C VAL A 290 11.39 19.46 -2.55
N GLN A 291 11.46 18.23 -3.07
CA GLN A 291 10.35 17.59 -3.78
C GLN A 291 10.06 16.22 -3.16
N ASP A 292 8.79 15.88 -3.02
CA ASP A 292 8.36 14.53 -2.69
C ASP A 292 8.14 13.73 -3.97
N CYS A 293 9.19 13.03 -4.37
CA CYS A 293 9.22 12.14 -5.54
C CYS A 293 8.88 10.68 -5.18
N LEU A 294 8.35 10.44 -3.97
CA LEU A 294 8.09 9.11 -3.44
C LEU A 294 6.59 8.88 -3.23
N HIS A 295 5.93 9.80 -2.52
CA HIS A 295 4.51 9.72 -2.22
C HIS A 295 3.67 10.20 -3.40
N TRP A 296 2.42 9.76 -3.42
CA TRP A 296 1.47 9.96 -4.50
C TRP A 296 0.39 10.93 -4.06
N CYS A 297 -0.10 11.73 -5.00
CA CYS A 297 -1.33 12.48 -4.76
C CYS A 297 -2.51 11.51 -4.65
N LEU A 298 -3.44 11.84 -3.75
CA LEU A 298 -4.73 11.17 -3.61
C LEU A 298 -5.88 12.14 -3.90
N PRO A 299 -6.89 11.76 -4.71
CA PRO A 299 -7.01 10.50 -5.48
C PRO A 299 -5.91 10.36 -6.55
N GLY A 300 -5.59 9.11 -6.93
CA GLY A 300 -4.48 8.86 -7.85
C GLY A 300 -4.04 7.40 -7.96
N VAL A 301 -2.74 7.19 -8.18
CA VAL A 301 -2.15 5.86 -8.47
C VAL A 301 -2.45 4.80 -7.39
N PRO A 302 -2.44 5.11 -6.07
CA PRO A 302 -2.81 4.12 -5.05
C PRO A 302 -4.26 3.62 -5.15
N ASP A 303 -5.18 4.39 -5.75
CA ASP A 303 -6.56 3.93 -5.97
C ASP A 303 -6.59 2.72 -6.92
N THR A 304 -5.74 2.75 -7.96
CA THR A 304 -5.56 1.61 -8.86
C THR A 304 -4.92 0.41 -8.15
N TRP A 305 -3.99 0.63 -7.22
CA TRP A 305 -3.44 -0.47 -6.42
C TRP A 305 -4.55 -1.18 -5.65
N ASN A 306 -5.50 -0.41 -5.10
CA ASN A 306 -6.66 -0.92 -4.39
C ASN A 306 -7.68 -1.60 -5.32
N GLU A 307 -7.94 -1.08 -6.52
CA GLU A 307 -8.78 -1.78 -7.51
C GLU A 307 -8.19 -3.17 -7.85
N ILE A 308 -6.89 -3.24 -8.14
CA ILE A 308 -6.18 -4.49 -8.45
C ILE A 308 -6.20 -5.44 -7.24
N LEU A 309 -6.07 -4.89 -6.04
CA LEU A 309 -6.12 -5.67 -4.81
C LEU A 309 -7.48 -6.32 -4.61
N VAL A 310 -8.54 -5.53 -4.71
CA VAL A 310 -9.93 -5.96 -4.52
C VAL A 310 -10.33 -7.02 -5.55
N ALA A 311 -9.84 -6.88 -6.79
CA ALA A 311 -10.06 -7.87 -7.85
C ALA A 311 -9.42 -9.25 -7.55
N GLN A 312 -8.44 -9.31 -6.65
CA GLN A 312 -7.70 -10.54 -6.32
C GLN A 312 -8.06 -11.15 -4.96
N ILE A 313 -8.71 -10.39 -4.08
CA ILE A 313 -9.31 -10.91 -2.84
C ILE A 313 -10.34 -12.00 -3.23
N LYS A 314 -10.67 -12.95 -2.34
CA LYS A 314 -11.82 -13.86 -2.51
C LYS A 314 -12.94 -13.52 -1.54
#